data_AF-P78565-F1
#
_entry.id   AF-P78565-F1
#
_cell.length_a   1.000
_cell.length_b   1.000
_cell.length_c   1.000
_cell.angle_alpha   90.00
_cell.angle_beta   90.00
_cell.angle_gamma   90.00
#
_symmetry.space_group_name_H-M   'P 1'
#
loop_
_entity.id
_entity.type
_entity.pdbx_description
1 polymer ?
#
loop_
_entity_poly.entity_id
_entity_poly.type
_entity_poly.pdbx_seq_one_letter_code
_entity_poly.pdbx_strand_id
1 'polypeptide(L)'
;TSPFRLPLQDVYKIGGIGTVPVGRVETGIIKAGMVVTFAPSNVTTEVKSVEMHHEQLEQGSPGDNVGFNVKNVSVKDIRRWETSLLIPRTTPPRRPASFNAQASSSSITRVRLVLVTHP
;
A
#
# COMPACT_ATOMS: atom_id res chain seq x y z
N THR A 1 3.92 -3.91 -17.99
CA THR A 1 3.16 -3.02 -17.09
C THR A 1 3.83 -3.01 -15.73
N SER A 2 4.22 -1.86 -15.21
CA SER A 2 4.85 -1.76 -13.87
C SER A 2 3.88 -2.23 -12.78
N PRO A 3 4.38 -2.90 -11.72
CA PRO A 3 3.52 -3.31 -10.61
C PRO A 3 2.90 -2.08 -9.95
N PHE A 4 1.62 -2.18 -9.58
CA PHE A 4 0.94 -1.07 -8.91
C PHE A 4 1.42 -0.93 -7.48
N ARG A 5 1.67 0.32 -7.08
CA ARG A 5 2.02 0.71 -5.72
C ARG A 5 1.23 1.97 -5.37
N LEU A 6 0.49 1.89 -4.26
CA LEU A 6 -0.20 3.01 -3.66
C LEU A 6 0.01 2.92 -2.14
N PRO A 7 0.97 3.68 -1.58
CA PRO A 7 1.11 3.84 -0.15
C PRO A 7 -0.13 4.50 0.44
N LEU A 8 -0.73 3.86 1.45
CA LEU A 8 -1.92 4.37 2.12
C LEU A 8 -1.55 5.55 3.01
N GLN A 9 -2.16 6.70 2.72
CA GLN A 9 -2.08 7.90 3.53
C GLN A 9 -3.04 7.80 4.73
N ASP A 10 -4.27 7.36 4.48
CA ASP A 10 -5.30 7.16 5.49
C ASP A 10 -6.28 6.04 5.07
N VAL A 11 -7.07 5.57 6.02
CA VAL A 11 -8.12 4.57 5.80
C VAL A 11 -9.39 5.01 6.54
N TYR A 12 -10.50 5.11 5.82
CA TYR A 12 -11.78 5.52 6.37
C TYR A 12 -12.77 4.36 6.42
N LYS A 13 -13.68 4.39 7.40
CA LYS A 13 -14.88 3.55 7.43
C LYS A 13 -16.08 4.43 7.11
N ILE A 14 -16.67 4.24 5.94
CA ILE A 14 -17.85 4.98 5.50
C ILE A 14 -19.08 4.09 5.67
N GLY A 15 -20.07 4.57 6.44
CA GLY A 15 -21.32 3.85 6.67
C GLY A 15 -22.02 3.55 5.34
N GLY A 16 -22.44 2.29 5.14
CA GLY A 16 -23.12 1.85 3.91
C GLY A 16 -22.21 1.57 2.71
N ILE A 17 -20.98 2.11 2.67
CA ILE A 17 -20.02 1.88 1.58
C ILE A 17 -19.01 0.78 1.94
N GLY A 18 -18.47 0.83 3.16
CA GLY A 18 -17.44 -0.09 3.64
C GLY A 18 -16.15 0.63 4.04
N THR A 19 -15.02 0.00 3.73
CA THR A 19 -13.69 0.52 4.05
C THR A 19 -13.09 1.19 2.81
N VAL A 20 -12.61 2.42 2.96
CA VAL A 20 -12.07 3.24 1.88
C VAL A 20 -10.64 3.66 2.22
N PRO A 21 -9.62 2.95 1.71
CA PRO A 21 -8.24 3.38 1.78
C PRO A 21 -7.99 4.53 0.80
N VAL A 22 -7.14 5.47 1.20
CA VAL A 22 -6.81 6.66 0.42
C VAL A 22 -5.30 6.81 0.33
N GLY A 23 -4.81 7.16 -0.84
CA GLY A 23 -3.39 7.45 -1.03
C GLY A 23 -3.07 7.97 -2.42
N ARG A 24 -1.78 8.19 -2.67
CA ARG A 24 -1.29 8.64 -3.96
C ARG A 24 -0.78 7.45 -4.76
N VAL A 25 -1.22 7.32 -6.01
CA VAL A 25 -0.70 6.28 -6.91
C VAL A 25 0.75 6.63 -7.26
N GLU A 26 1.69 5.78 -6.88
CA GLU A 26 3.10 5.95 -7.24
C GLU A 26 3.42 5.30 -8.59
N THR A 27 2.94 4.07 -8.79
CA THR A 27 3.17 3.30 -10.02
C THR A 27 1.94 2.47 -10.39
N GLY A 28 1.80 2.14 -11.67
CA GLY A 28 0.70 1.31 -12.19
C GLY A 28 -0.64 2.05 -12.26
N ILE A 29 -1.72 1.30 -12.44
CA ILE A 29 -3.09 1.82 -12.49
C ILE A 29 -3.98 1.02 -11.52
N ILE A 30 -5.04 1.65 -11.02
CA ILE A 30 -6.08 1.01 -10.22
C ILE A 30 -7.45 1.23 -10.85
N LYS A 31 -8.28 0.18 -10.88
CA LYS A 31 -9.64 0.20 -11.43
C LYS A 31 -10.56 -0.65 -10.57
N ALA A 32 -11.86 -0.43 -10.71
CA ALA A 32 -12.86 -1.36 -10.21
C ALA A 32 -12.65 -2.77 -10.78
N GLY A 33 -12.91 -3.79 -9.97
CA GLY A 33 -12.74 -5.21 -10.29
C GLY A 33 -11.32 -5.75 -10.11
N MET A 34 -10.34 -4.89 -9.81
CA MET A 34 -8.97 -5.33 -9.58
C MET A 34 -8.80 -5.94 -8.19
N VAL A 35 -8.01 -7.00 -8.08
CA VAL A 35 -7.66 -7.63 -6.80
C VAL A 35 -6.34 -7.05 -6.30
N VAL A 36 -6.38 -6.39 -5.15
CA VAL A 36 -5.24 -5.75 -4.50
C VAL A 36 -4.86 -6.49 -3.21
N THR A 37 -3.60 -6.43 -2.83
CA THR A 37 -3.10 -6.97 -1.58
C THR A 37 -2.40 -5.89 -0.78
N PHE A 38 -2.77 -5.72 0.49
CA PHE A 38 -2.14 -4.78 1.40
C PHE A 38 -0.95 -5.44 2.09
N ALA A 39 0.23 -4.82 2.00
CA ALA A 39 1.43 -5.23 2.71
C ALA A 39 1.70 -4.29 3.90
N PRO A 40 2.19 -4.82 5.05
CA PRO A 40 2.70 -6.18 5.29
C PRO A 40 1.65 -7.19 5.79
N SER A 41 0.39 -6.78 5.90
CA SER A 41 -0.71 -7.55 6.49
C SER A 41 -1.15 -8.73 5.61
N ASN A 42 -0.75 -8.75 4.33
CA ASN A 42 -1.09 -9.75 3.32
C ASN A 42 -2.61 -9.94 3.15
N VAL A 43 -3.37 -8.86 3.37
CA VAL A 43 -4.83 -8.85 3.19
C VAL A 43 -5.12 -8.64 1.72
N THR A 44 -5.79 -9.59 1.09
CA THR A 44 -6.18 -9.52 -0.33
C THR A 44 -7.66 -9.24 -0.47
N THR A 45 -8.02 -8.29 -1.33
CA THR A 45 -9.41 -7.91 -1.57
C THR A 45 -9.63 -7.39 -2.98
N GLU A 46 -10.87 -7.38 -3.42
CA GLU A 46 -11.30 -6.76 -4.67
C GLU A 46 -11.67 -5.29 -4.46
N VAL A 47 -11.25 -4.44 -5.40
CA VAL A 47 -11.61 -3.02 -5.50
C VAL A 47 -12.98 -2.91 -6.15
N LYS A 48 -13.92 -2.19 -5.51
CA LYS A 48 -15.29 -2.00 -6.04
C LYS A 48 -15.48 -0.69 -6.77
N SER A 49 -14.90 0.39 -6.26
CA SER A 49 -14.89 1.71 -6.89
C SER A 49 -13.55 2.37 -6.66
N VAL A 50 -13.19 3.30 -7.56
CA VAL A 50 -12.08 4.23 -7.40
C VAL A 50 -12.68 5.62 -7.51
N GLU A 51 -12.31 6.51 -6.61
CA GLU A 51 -12.88 7.83 -6.45
C GLU A 51 -11.77 8.87 -6.25
N MET A 52 -11.95 10.06 -6.82
CA MET A 52 -11.09 11.22 -6.60
C MET A 52 -11.98 12.43 -6.39
N HIS A 53 -11.76 13.16 -5.29
CA HIS A 53 -12.49 14.40 -5.01
C HIS A 53 -14.03 14.27 -5.06
N HIS A 54 -14.58 13.13 -4.62
CA HIS A 54 -16.02 12.78 -4.64
C HIS A 54 -16.60 12.41 -6.02
N GLU A 55 -15.77 12.25 -7.04
CA GLU A 55 -16.19 11.70 -8.34
C GLU A 55 -15.65 10.29 -8.53
N GLN A 56 -16.49 9.42 -9.09
CA GLN A 56 -16.09 8.06 -9.43
C GLN A 56 -15.24 8.07 -10.70
N LEU A 57 -14.06 7.47 -10.62
CA LEU A 57 -13.15 7.30 -11.75
C LEU A 57 -13.26 5.89 -12.33
N GLU A 58 -13.10 5.79 -13.65
CA GLU A 58 -12.91 4.48 -14.30
C GLU A 58 -11.56 3.86 -13.91
N GLN A 59 -10.53 4.70 -13.76
CA GLN A 59 -9.19 4.31 -13.35
C GLN A 59 -8.44 5.45 -12.64
N GLY A 60 -7.59 5.09 -11.68
CA GLY A 60 -6.56 5.96 -11.11
C GLY A 60 -5.20 5.68 -11.74
N SER A 61 -4.43 6.74 -12.03
CA SER A 61 -3.13 6.71 -12.69
C SER A 61 -2.03 7.30 -11.80
N PRO A 62 -0.73 7.09 -12.11
CA PRO A 62 0.36 7.63 -11.32
C PRO A 62 0.25 9.15 -11.14
N GLY A 63 0.36 9.60 -9.91
CA GLY A 63 0.18 11.00 -9.52
C GLY A 63 -1.16 11.30 -8.85
N ASP A 64 -2.20 10.53 -9.13
CA ASP A 64 -3.55 10.78 -8.62
C ASP A 64 -3.67 10.46 -7.12
N ASN A 65 -4.41 11.31 -6.41
CA ASN A 65 -4.84 11.09 -5.04
C ASN A 65 -6.22 10.44 -5.06
N VAL A 66 -6.27 9.12 -4.87
CA VAL A 66 -7.50 8.34 -5.00
C VAL A 66 -7.90 7.69 -3.69
N GLY A 67 -9.19 7.66 -3.44
CA GLY A 67 -9.83 6.71 -2.52
C GLY A 67 -10.38 5.53 -3.31
N PHE A 68 -10.37 4.32 -2.73
CA PHE A 68 -10.96 3.17 -3.39
C PHE A 68 -11.73 2.30 -2.41
N ASN A 69 -12.90 1.80 -2.80
CA ASN A 69 -13.72 0.98 -1.91
C ASN A 69 -13.29 -0.49 -1.96
N VAL A 70 -13.16 -1.12 -0.78
CA VAL A 70 -12.92 -2.55 -0.64
C VAL A 70 -13.95 -3.20 0.28
N LYS A 71 -14.38 -4.43 -0.06
CA LYS A 71 -15.34 -5.21 0.74
C LYS A 71 -14.64 -6.24 1.61
N ASN A 72 -15.28 -6.63 2.70
CA ASN A 72 -14.84 -7.71 3.61
C ASN A 72 -13.47 -7.47 4.27
N VAL A 73 -13.02 -6.20 4.34
CA VAL A 73 -11.81 -5.81 5.07
C VAL A 73 -12.21 -4.81 6.15
N SER A 74 -11.87 -5.09 7.40
CA SER A 74 -12.09 -4.16 8.50
C SER A 74 -11.01 -3.08 8.50
N VAL A 75 -11.35 -1.86 8.92
CA VAL A 75 -10.36 -0.81 9.24
C VAL A 75 -9.37 -1.20 10.34
N LYS A 76 -9.60 -2.32 11.04
CA LYS A 76 -8.64 -2.88 12.00
C LYS A 76 -7.55 -3.72 11.32
N ASP A 77 -7.86 -4.29 10.15
CA ASP A 77 -7.02 -5.24 9.40
C ASP A 77 -6.03 -4.53 8.47
N ILE A 78 -6.34 -3.29 8.10
CA ILE A 78 -5.48 -2.42 7.30
C ILE A 78 -5.31 -1.08 8.01
N ARG A 79 -4.09 -0.56 8.04
CA ARG A 79 -3.77 0.69 8.76
C ARG A 79 -2.97 1.65 7.89
N ARG A 80 -2.94 2.92 8.33
CA ARG A 80 -2.03 3.95 7.82
C ARG A 80 -0.60 3.38 7.77
N TRP A 81 0.14 3.71 6.71
CA TRP A 81 1.48 3.17 6.36
C TRP A 81 1.53 1.81 5.65
N GLU A 82 0.40 1.12 5.47
CA GLU A 82 0.38 -0.05 4.58
C GLU A 82 0.49 0.35 3.12
N THR A 83 1.14 -0.49 2.31
CA THR A 83 1.24 -0.26 0.86
C THR A 83 0.30 -1.21 0.15
N SER A 84 -0.59 -0.66 -0.66
CA SER A 84 -1.43 -1.44 -1.57
C SER A 84 -0.58 -1.86 -2.76
N LEU A 85 -0.48 -3.16 -2.98
CA LEU A 85 0.26 -3.75 -4.08
C LEU A 85 -0.73 -4.48 -5.01
N LEU A 86 -0.57 -4.29 -6.32
CA LEU A 86 -1.08 -5.32 -7.24
C LEU A 86 -0.05 -6.42 -7.29
N ILE A 87 -0.50 -7.59 -6.88
CA ILE A 87 0.28 -8.79 -6.98
C ILE A 87 -0.29 -9.55 -8.19
N PRO A 88 0.44 -9.67 -9.31
CA PRO A 88 0.13 -10.71 -10.29
C PRO A 88 0.09 -12.03 -9.53
N ARG A 89 -0.82 -12.96 -9.86
CA ARG A 89 -0.93 -14.28 -9.20
C ARG A 89 0.39 -15.07 -9.03
N THR A 90 1.48 -14.60 -9.65
CA THR A 90 2.80 -15.23 -9.75
C THR A 90 3.89 -14.70 -8.80
N THR A 91 3.66 -13.69 -7.96
CA THR A 91 4.74 -13.15 -7.09
C THR A 91 4.31 -12.88 -5.65
N PRO A 92 4.66 -13.69 -4.64
CA PRO A 92 4.19 -13.47 -3.26
C PRO A 92 4.67 -12.11 -2.68
N PRO A 93 3.84 -11.41 -1.88
CA PRO A 93 4.26 -10.20 -1.18
C PRO A 93 5.35 -10.55 -0.18
N ARG A 94 6.57 -10.06 -0.43
CA ARG A 94 7.68 -10.20 0.52
C ARG A 94 7.62 -9.05 1.53
N ARG A 95 7.53 -9.38 2.83
CA ARG A 95 7.83 -8.40 3.89
C ARG A 95 9.26 -7.87 3.66
N PRO A 96 9.52 -6.56 3.79
CA PRO A 96 10.90 -6.07 3.77
C PRO A 96 11.62 -6.62 5.01
N ALA A 97 12.54 -7.55 4.80
CA ALA A 97 13.31 -8.17 5.89
C ALA A 97 14.45 -7.25 6.39
N SER A 98 14.88 -6.31 5.56
CA SER A 98 15.85 -5.25 5.85
C SER A 98 16.11 -4.48 4.55
N PHE A 99 16.43 -3.19 4.65
CA PHE A 99 16.88 -2.40 3.50
C PHE A 99 18.16 -1.66 3.89
N ASN A 100 19.15 -1.65 3.00
CA ASN A 100 20.36 -0.85 3.16
C ASN A 100 20.03 0.59 2.76
N ALA A 101 19.83 1.47 3.75
CA ALA A 101 19.69 2.89 3.50
C ALA A 101 21.09 3.54 3.47
N GLN A 102 21.44 4.18 2.35
CA GLN A 102 22.63 5.01 2.28
C GLN A 102 22.26 6.42 2.75
N ALA A 103 22.47 6.69 4.03
CA ALA A 103 22.34 8.04 4.57
C ALA A 103 23.61 8.83 4.22
N SER A 104 23.50 9.84 3.36
CA SER A 104 24.55 10.86 3.23
C SER A 104 24.47 11.78 4.45
N SER A 105 25.08 11.36 5.56
CA SER A 105 25.24 12.18 6.75
C SER A 105 26.42 13.13 6.52
N SER A 106 26.14 14.42 6.36
CA SER A 106 27.14 15.46 6.52
C SER A 106 27.55 15.48 7.99
N SER A 107 28.62 14.74 8.31
CA SER A 107 29.18 14.51 9.65
C SER A 107 28.49 13.40 10.43
N ILE A 108 29.27 12.43 10.93
CA ILE A 108 29.16 11.75 12.25
C ILE A 108 29.62 10.28 12.19
N THR A 109 30.66 10.03 13.00
CA THR A 109 30.95 8.88 13.86
C THR A 109 30.39 7.51 13.46
N ARG A 110 31.30 6.59 13.13
CA ARG A 110 31.07 5.15 13.01
C ARG A 110 30.41 4.59 14.28
N VAL A 111 29.14 4.21 14.18
CA VAL A 111 28.51 3.28 15.13
C VAL A 111 28.71 1.87 14.58
N ARG A 112 29.57 1.07 15.24
CA ARG A 112 29.77 -0.35 14.95
C ARG A 112 28.77 -1.16 15.77
N LEU A 113 27.66 -1.56 15.17
CA LEU A 113 26.73 -2.51 15.79
C LEU A 113 27.24 -3.93 15.56
N VAL A 114 27.78 -4.58 16.60
CA VAL A 114 28.12 -6.00 16.59
C VAL A 114 26.90 -6.77 17.10
N LEU A 115 26.23 -7.51 16.22
CA LEU A 115 25.18 -8.46 16.61
C LEU A 115 25.85 -9.78 17.04
N VAL A 116 25.71 -10.12 18.31
CA VAL A 116 26.06 -11.44 18.84
C VAL A 116 24.88 -12.37 18.57
N THR A 117 25.06 -13.36 17.70
CA THR A 117 24.12 -14.47 17.53
C THR A 117 24.58 -15.64 18.41
N HIS A 118 23.74 -16.06 19.36
CA HIS A 118 23.89 -17.35 20.05
C HIS A 118 22.97 -18.40 19.39
N PRO A 119 23.35 -19.68 19.43
CA PRO A 119 22.77 -20.76 18.60
C PRO A 119 21.31 -21.09 18.93
#